data_AF-A0A330LAC3-F1
#
_entry.id   AF-A0A330LAC3-F1
#
_cell.length_a   1.000
_cell.length_b   1.000
_cell.length_c   1.000
_cell.angle_alpha   90.00
_cell.angle_beta   90.00
_cell.angle_gamma   90.00
#
_symmetry.space_group_name_H-M   'P 1'
#
loop_
_entity.id
_entity.type
_entity.pdbx_description
1 polymer ?
#
loop_
_entity_poly.entity_id
_entity_poly.type
_entity_poly.pdbx_seq_one_letter_code
_entity_poly.pdbx_strand_id
1 'polypeptide(L)'
;MSNRVKVDITMYGIAEVLSWCHDRNKGRIAGVDTEGFQKMTALMAEKPQSGDYFTLDQFWKKKVSLDLTEDEVATIDRCLYDIPNFDNEPLPQIRHKFWPQAVGTH
;
A
#
# COMPACT_ATOMS: atom_id res chain seq x y z
N MET A 1 15.37 11.52 12.14
CA MET A 1 14.19 10.86 12.72
C MET A 1 13.05 11.11 11.76
N SER A 2 12.72 10.15 10.90
CA SER A 2 11.56 10.28 10.01
C SER A 2 10.30 10.16 10.87
N ASN A 3 9.41 11.14 10.76
CA ASN A 3 8.12 11.07 11.44
C ASN A 3 7.36 9.84 10.91
N ARG A 4 6.57 9.22 11.79
CA ARG A 4 5.67 8.15 11.41
C ARG A 4 4.23 8.62 11.40
N VAL A 5 3.50 8.15 10.41
CA VAL A 5 2.09 8.42 10.18
C VAL A 5 1.31 7.11 10.21
N LYS A 6 0.16 7.16 10.87
CA LYS A 6 -0.74 6.01 10.98
C LYS A 6 -1.70 6.03 9.80
N VAL A 7 -1.67 5.00 8.97
CA VAL A 7 -2.50 4.87 7.76
C VAL A 7 -3.46 3.70 7.92
N ASP A 8 -4.76 3.99 7.90
CA ASP A 8 -5.81 2.97 7.91
C ASP A 8 -6.12 2.49 6.49
N ILE A 9 -5.85 1.21 6.23
CA ILE A 9 -5.99 0.58 4.92
C ILE A 9 -6.67 -0.78 5.04
N THR A 10 -7.40 -1.18 3.99
CA THR A 10 -7.98 -2.52 3.90
C THR A 10 -6.96 -3.51 3.37
N MET A 11 -7.18 -4.81 3.58
CA MET A 11 -6.36 -5.85 2.94
C MET A 11 -6.40 -5.75 1.41
N TYR A 12 -7.54 -5.34 0.80
CA TYR A 12 -7.59 -4.99 -0.62
C TYR A 12 -6.60 -3.89 -0.99
N GLY A 13 -6.54 -2.81 -0.20
CA GLY A 13 -5.61 -1.72 -0.44
C GLY A 13 -4.15 -2.14 -0.29
N ILE A 14 -3.85 -3.00 0.70
CA ILE A 14 -2.49 -3.56 0.87
C ILE A 14 -2.09 -4.39 -0.35
N ALA A 15 -2.97 -5.26 -0.85
CA ALA A 15 -2.68 -6.05 -2.04
C ALA A 15 -2.45 -5.17 -3.27
N GLU A 16 -3.23 -4.09 -3.44
CA GLU A 16 -3.02 -3.13 -4.52
C GLU A 16 -1.66 -2.42 -4.40
N VAL A 17 -1.29 -1.97 -3.19
CA VAL A 17 0.04 -1.37 -2.94
C VAL A 17 1.16 -2.34 -3.30
N LEU A 18 1.10 -3.58 -2.84
CA LEU A 18 2.14 -4.57 -3.13
C LEU A 18 2.20 -4.94 -4.62
N SER A 19 1.05 -5.05 -5.29
CA SER A 19 1.00 -5.28 -6.74
C SER A 19 1.74 -4.17 -7.50
N TRP A 20 1.50 -2.90 -7.17
CA TRP A 20 2.18 -1.78 -7.84
C TRP A 20 3.65 -1.63 -7.43
N CYS A 21 3.97 -1.73 -6.14
CA CYS A 21 5.31 -1.48 -5.60
C CYS A 21 6.28 -2.67 -5.71
N HIS A 22 5.80 -3.92 -5.72
CA HIS A 22 6.65 -5.11 -5.85
C HIS A 22 6.50 -5.73 -7.24
N ASP A 23 5.30 -6.19 -7.58
CA ASP A 23 5.09 -7.05 -8.75
C ASP A 23 5.29 -6.27 -10.05
N ARG A 24 4.77 -5.04 -10.12
CA ARG A 24 4.79 -4.20 -11.33
C ARG A 24 5.92 -3.20 -11.39
N ASN A 25 6.53 -2.90 -10.24
CA ASN A 25 7.62 -1.94 -10.14
C ASN A 25 8.83 -2.34 -10.99
N LYS A 26 9.16 -3.65 -11.08
CA LYS A 26 10.29 -4.16 -11.88
C LYS A 26 11.62 -3.44 -11.56
N GLY A 27 11.79 -2.99 -10.31
CA GLY A 27 12.97 -2.25 -9.84
C GLY A 27 13.07 -0.79 -10.29
N ARG A 28 12.00 -0.17 -10.81
CA ARG A 28 11.99 1.23 -11.26
C ARG A 28 12.02 2.23 -10.10
N ILE A 29 11.41 1.88 -8.98
CA ILE A 29 11.33 2.67 -7.74
C ILE A 29 12.05 1.89 -6.64
N ALA A 30 13.03 2.53 -5.99
CA ALA A 30 13.75 1.98 -4.86
C ALA A 30 13.00 2.18 -3.53
N GLY A 31 13.41 1.47 -2.48
CA GLY A 31 12.82 1.61 -1.13
C GLY A 31 11.50 0.88 -0.93
N VAL A 32 11.23 -0.15 -1.74
CA VAL A 32 10.03 -1.01 -1.62
C VAL A 32 10.26 -2.23 -0.72
N ASP A 33 11.37 -2.28 0.01
CA ASP A 33 11.82 -3.40 0.83
C ASP A 33 11.95 -3.05 2.33
N THR A 34 11.40 -1.92 2.74
CA THR A 34 11.44 -1.43 4.13
C THR A 34 10.57 -2.25 5.09
N GLU A 35 10.70 -1.98 6.39
CA GLU A 35 9.90 -2.60 7.44
C GLU A 35 8.38 -2.46 7.20
N GLY A 36 7.92 -1.30 6.73
CA GLY A 36 6.52 -1.07 6.37
C GLY A 36 6.02 -2.00 5.27
N PHE A 37 6.81 -2.18 4.20
CA PHE A 37 6.48 -3.11 3.12
C PHE A 37 6.52 -4.57 3.59
N GLN A 38 7.51 -4.94 4.41
CA GLN A 38 7.58 -6.29 4.99
C GLN A 38 6.35 -6.61 5.87
N LYS A 39 5.86 -5.64 6.65
CA LYS A 39 4.60 -5.78 7.41
C LYS A 39 3.40 -5.99 6.49
N MET A 40 3.31 -5.23 5.40
CA MET A 40 2.26 -5.42 4.39
C MET A 40 2.31 -6.83 3.78
N THR A 41 3.49 -7.33 3.42
CA THR A 41 3.67 -8.71 2.93
C THR A 41 3.28 -9.76 3.97
N ALA A 42 3.66 -9.57 5.23
CA ALA A 42 3.30 -10.47 6.32
C ALA A 42 1.78 -10.53 6.54
N LEU A 43 1.10 -9.38 6.52
CA LEU A 43 -0.37 -9.33 6.61
C LEU A 43 -1.04 -10.06 5.45
N MET A 44 -0.47 -9.99 4.25
CA MET A 44 -0.97 -10.73 3.09
C MET A 44 -0.77 -12.25 3.21
N ALA A 45 0.25 -12.70 3.95
CA ALA A 45 0.47 -14.12 4.22
C ALA A 45 -0.58 -14.70 5.19
N GLU A 46 -1.27 -13.87 5.97
CA GLU A 46 -2.40 -14.28 6.82
C GLU A 46 -3.68 -14.61 6.02
N LYS A 47 -3.66 -14.45 4.69
CA LYS A 47 -4.81 -14.74 3.83
C LYS A 47 -5.30 -16.18 4.05
N PRO A 48 -6.59 -16.38 4.39
CA PRO A 48 -7.15 -17.71 4.54
C PRO A 48 -6.97 -18.54 3.27
N GLN A 49 -6.49 -19.78 3.40
CA GLN A 49 -6.43 -20.76 2.30
C GLN A 49 -7.78 -21.47 2.06
N SER A 50 -8.79 -21.12 2.87
CA SER A 50 -10.14 -21.69 2.79
C SER A 50 -10.83 -21.35 1.47
N GLY A 51 -11.58 -22.31 0.91
CA GLY A 51 -12.48 -22.08 -0.22
C GLY A 51 -13.79 -21.38 0.16
N ASP A 52 -13.98 -21.03 1.44
CA ASP A 52 -15.14 -20.26 1.89
C ASP A 52 -15.04 -18.80 1.46
N TYR A 53 -15.91 -18.43 0.52
CA TYR A 53 -16.02 -17.09 -0.04
C TYR A 53 -16.32 -16.03 1.03
N PHE A 54 -17.14 -16.35 2.05
CA PHE A 54 -17.50 -15.38 3.08
C PHE A 54 -16.29 -14.99 3.93
N THR A 55 -15.53 -15.99 4.38
CA THR A 55 -14.28 -15.77 5.15
C THR A 55 -13.25 -14.97 4.32
N LEU A 56 -13.14 -15.24 3.02
CA LEU A 56 -12.27 -14.47 2.12
C LEU A 56 -12.72 -13.02 1.96
N ASP A 57 -14.01 -12.78 1.73
CA ASP A 57 -14.57 -11.43 1.61
C ASP A 57 -14.35 -10.60 2.88
N GLN A 58 -14.55 -11.21 4.06
CA GLN A 58 -14.27 -10.56 5.33
C GLN A 58 -12.78 -10.24 5.51
N PHE A 59 -11.89 -11.15 5.13
CA PHE A 59 -10.45 -10.90 5.15
C PHE A 59 -10.10 -9.68 4.29
N TRP A 60 -10.60 -9.62 3.05
CA TRP A 60 -10.25 -8.52 2.15
C TRP A 60 -10.78 -7.15 2.60
N LYS A 61 -11.94 -7.12 3.25
CA LYS A 61 -12.56 -5.91 3.81
C LYS A 61 -11.97 -5.50 5.16
N LYS A 62 -11.23 -6.38 5.84
CA LYS A 62 -10.57 -6.09 7.12
C LYS A 62 -9.70 -4.85 6.98
N LYS A 63 -9.90 -3.89 7.87
CA LYS A 63 -9.08 -2.69 8.00
C LYS A 63 -7.97 -2.95 9.00
N VAL A 64 -6.78 -2.47 8.69
CA VAL A 64 -5.60 -2.49 9.55
C VAL A 64 -4.97 -1.10 9.55
N SER A 65 -4.37 -0.73 10.67
CA SER A 65 -3.61 0.51 10.78
C SER A 65 -2.13 0.19 10.64
N LEU A 66 -1.48 0.78 9.65
CA LEU A 66 -0.04 0.68 9.45
C LEU A 66 0.64 1.91 10.02
N ASP A 67 1.72 1.71 10.76
CA ASP A 67 2.61 2.77 11.23
C ASP A 67 3.76 2.88 10.22
N LEU A 68 3.66 3.86 9.31
CA LEU A 68 4.58 4.05 8.19
C LEU A 68 5.38 5.34 8.39
N THR A 69 6.64 5.34 7.98
CA THR A 69 7.42 6.57 7.86
C THR A 69 6.88 7.44 6.73
N GLU A 70 7.10 8.75 6.80
CA GLU A 70 6.76 9.67 5.70
C GLU A 70 7.45 9.27 4.38
N ASP A 71 8.69 8.76 4.45
CA ASP A 71 9.44 8.27 3.29
C ASP A 71 8.77 7.04 2.66
N GLU A 72 8.26 6.11 3.47
CA GLU A 72 7.48 4.96 2.98
C GLU A 72 6.18 5.41 2.33
N VAL A 73 5.46 6.38 2.92
CA VAL A 73 4.24 6.93 2.31
C VAL A 73 4.52 7.59 0.97
N ALA A 74 5.59 8.39 0.88
CA ALA A 74 6.00 9.00 -0.38
C ALA A 74 6.41 7.95 -1.43
N THR A 75 7.07 6.88 -1.00
CA THR A 75 7.43 5.77 -1.89
C THR A 75 6.19 5.06 -2.42
N ILE A 76 5.20 4.78 -1.56
CA ILE A 76 3.92 4.20 -1.95
C ILE A 76 3.17 5.12 -2.93
N ASP A 77 3.07 6.43 -2.66
CA ASP A 77 2.41 7.37 -3.57
C ASP A 77 3.08 7.36 -4.96
N ARG A 78 4.43 7.33 -5.00
CA ARG A 78 5.17 7.21 -6.24
C ARG A 78 4.89 5.90 -6.97
N CYS A 79 4.86 4.76 -6.29
CA CYS A 79 4.48 3.50 -6.95
C CYS A 79 3.11 3.59 -7.60
N LEU A 80 2.14 4.15 -6.86
CA LEU A 80 0.74 4.27 -7.27
C LEU A 80 0.53 5.37 -8.32
N TYR A 81 1.56 6.15 -8.65
CA TYR A 81 1.52 7.19 -9.68
C TYR A 81 2.39 6.85 -10.87
N ASP A 82 3.70 6.70 -10.64
CA ASP A 82 4.72 6.51 -11.66
C ASP A 82 4.52 5.19 -12.41
N ILE A 83 4.26 4.07 -11.70
CA ILE A 83 4.14 2.75 -12.35
C ILE A 83 2.90 2.65 -13.26
N PRO A 84 1.68 3.02 -12.83
CA PRO A 84 0.54 3.06 -13.75
C PRO A 84 0.78 3.99 -14.94
N ASN A 85 1.39 5.16 -14.73
CA ASN A 85 1.71 6.07 -15.83
C ASN A 85 2.71 5.46 -16.83
N PHE A 86 3.75 4.77 -16.35
CA PHE A 86 4.71 4.06 -17.21
C PHE A 86 4.04 2.92 -17.99
N ASP A 87 3.08 2.25 -17.38
CA ASP A 87 2.36 1.14 -17.98
C ASP A 87 1.12 1.62 -18.80
N ASN A 88 0.88 2.94 -18.88
CA ASN A 88 -0.31 3.57 -19.49
C ASN A 88 -1.65 3.05 -18.95
N GLU A 89 -1.72 2.84 -17.64
CA GLU A 89 -2.90 2.39 -16.92
C GLU A 89 -3.52 3.48 -16.04
N PRO A 90 -4.83 3.41 -15.76
CA PRO A 90 -5.48 4.33 -14.84
C PRO A 90 -4.85 4.31 -13.44
N LEU A 91 -4.78 5.48 -12.81
CA LEU A 91 -4.29 5.59 -11.45
C LEU A 91 -5.21 4.83 -10.47
N PRO A 92 -4.65 3.98 -9.60
CA PRO A 92 -5.42 3.26 -8.60
C PRO A 92 -6.03 4.22 -7.58
N GLN A 93 -7.29 3.99 -7.22
CA GLN A 93 -8.03 4.86 -6.29
C GLN A 93 -7.40 4.90 -4.89
N ILE A 94 -6.71 3.82 -4.49
CA ILE A 94 -6.03 3.77 -3.19
C ILE A 94 -4.95 4.83 -3.03
N ARG A 95 -4.42 5.38 -4.14
CA ARG A 95 -3.42 6.46 -4.13
C ARG A 95 -3.84 7.64 -3.27
N HIS A 96 -5.12 8.02 -3.29
CA HIS A 96 -5.62 9.15 -2.52
C HIS A 96 -5.40 9.02 -1.01
N LYS A 97 -5.24 7.79 -0.47
CA LYS A 97 -4.89 7.58 0.95
C LYS A 97 -3.46 7.96 1.28
N PHE A 98 -2.55 7.89 0.31
CA PHE A 98 -1.12 8.09 0.49
C PHE A 98 -0.63 9.43 -0.05
N TRP A 99 -1.53 10.21 -0.66
CA TRP A 99 -1.21 11.56 -1.11
C TRP A 99 -0.66 12.36 0.08
N PRO A 100 0.48 13.08 -0.07
CA PRO A 100 0.95 14.01 0.94
C PRO A 100 -0.20 14.91 1.37
N GLN A 101 -0.60 14.78 2.63
CA GLN A 101 -1.64 15.61 3.21
C GLN A 101 -1.14 17.05 3.21
N ALA A 102 -1.96 17.99 2.75
CA ALA A 102 -1.62 19.40 2.86
C ALA A 102 -1.32 19.68 4.34
N VAL A 103 -0.08 20.07 4.63
CA VAL A 103 0.30 20.52 5.96
C VAL A 103 -0.56 21.75 6.20
N GLY A 104 -1.61 21.60 7.02
CA GLY A 104 -2.56 22.67 7.28
C GLY A 104 -1.82 23.85 7.86
N THR A 105 -1.65 24.91 7.07
CA THR A 105 -1.38 26.25 7.59
C THR A 105 -2.65 26.69 8.31
N HIS A 106 -2.71 26.46 9.62
CA HIS A 106 -3.63 27.10 10.54
C HIS A 106 -2.83 27.87 11.59
#